data_AF-F6GGK9-F1
#
_entry.id   AF-F6GGK9-F1
#
_cell.length_a   1.000
_cell.length_b   1.000
_cell.length_c   1.000
_cell.angle_alpha   90.00
_cell.angle_beta   90.00
_cell.angle_gamma   90.00
#
_symmetry.space_group_name_H-M   'P 1'
#
loop_
_entity.id
_entity.type
_entity.pdbx_description
1 polymer ?
#
loop_
_entity_poly.entity_id
_entity_poly.type
_entity_poly.pdbx_seq_one_letter_code
_entity_poly.pdbx_strand_id
1 'polypeptide(L)'
;MLFMVFVSKTALSQTKDTLRSKNYEALKTLVYTAYVKDKNASIAVSEYYINKAIKENKAKEHFNGLALFIDINIWNKNYSVFNEKEQELVELANANNDSEALMKTYFSLADSFFYNGLFGKAIETYYKSLSIAKEQNNLMYEHLNLRQIGYLNYFSGSLESSAKQQKFAINLLDKPNQEQDTLAVNSKRRLKLAALELLTRTYIFAEKTDSAQVYNNKALNFGLKEADSCVLIRFKLQKAQISIQQKSYDKATKLLEECKTICYTPKSIYDFIIASEYAKIYLAQKKYEKAVVVLNQGLEAFSLDGQEAFASDYIKLMAKAYKHAGNIEMSNIYFEKFIKANEDFGKIKDTIATRIKTQEIKDFKKELNAINTQKSVFKYIALVACVLVLGLLFFLFKFYKTKKENEIKFEALLNKIEKAQKPEEIINTKDKDLEEKNTPDLPLETKQNILKGLKKLEAQQYFLKQECSSYNVAKKINTNTSYLSKVINAHYGKNFNTYINDLRINYAIVRLKNDVFFRSYSIQSIAEELGYKSADSFTKYFKKDTGLNPSFYIKNIKNID
;
A
#
# COMPACT_ATOMS: atom_id res chain seq x y z
N MET A 1 63.63 13.57 -28.21
CA MET A 1 62.51 13.35 -27.27
C MET A 1 61.51 14.51 -27.19
N LEU A 2 61.57 15.55 -28.05
CA LEU A 2 60.59 16.66 -28.08
C LEU A 2 59.61 16.63 -29.27
N PHE A 3 59.87 15.84 -30.32
CA PHE A 3 59.02 15.78 -31.52
C PHE A 3 57.82 14.81 -31.40
N MET A 4 57.80 13.90 -30.42
CA MET A 4 56.64 13.02 -30.17
C MET A 4 55.53 13.67 -29.33
N VAL A 5 55.79 14.81 -28.66
CA VAL A 5 54.80 15.47 -27.79
C VAL A 5 53.89 16.44 -28.59
N PHE A 6 54.30 16.88 -29.78
CA PHE A 6 53.53 17.82 -30.59
C PHE A 6 52.51 17.16 -31.53
N VAL A 7 52.71 15.89 -31.92
CA VAL A 7 51.80 15.17 -32.83
C VAL A 7 50.54 14.66 -32.10
N SER A 8 50.59 14.48 -30.77
CA SER A 8 49.42 14.06 -29.99
C SER A 8 48.39 15.17 -29.77
N LYS A 9 48.81 16.43 -29.66
CA LYS A 9 47.89 17.56 -29.45
C LYS A 9 47.10 17.95 -30.69
N THR A 10 47.69 17.85 -31.89
CA THR A 10 47.03 18.18 -33.15
C THR A 10 45.99 17.13 -33.56
N ALA A 11 46.28 15.84 -33.35
CA ALA A 11 45.32 14.75 -33.57
C ALA A 11 44.13 14.79 -32.58
N LEU A 12 44.37 15.13 -31.30
CA LEU A 12 43.30 15.36 -30.33
C LEU A 12 42.46 16.62 -30.64
N SER A 13 43.07 17.65 -31.26
CA SER A 13 42.38 18.88 -31.64
C SER A 13 41.43 18.65 -32.83
N GLN A 14 41.90 17.97 -33.88
CA GLN A 14 41.07 17.65 -35.05
C GLN A 14 39.90 16.71 -34.69
N THR A 15 40.11 15.74 -33.81
CA THR A 15 39.03 14.87 -33.30
C THR A 15 38.02 15.66 -32.46
N LYS A 16 38.45 16.58 -31.60
CA LYS A 16 37.53 17.47 -30.84
C LYS A 16 36.63 18.32 -31.75
N ASP A 17 37.16 18.88 -32.84
CA ASP A 17 36.37 19.68 -33.77
C ASP A 17 35.33 18.85 -34.53
N THR A 18 35.66 17.60 -34.88
CA THR A 18 34.68 16.68 -35.49
C THR A 18 33.59 16.17 -34.55
N LEU A 19 33.84 16.15 -33.23
CA LEU A 19 32.82 15.80 -32.23
C LEU A 19 31.89 16.97 -31.90
N ARG A 20 32.39 18.21 -32.00
CA ARG A 20 31.65 19.43 -31.67
C ARG A 20 30.38 19.60 -32.50
N SER A 21 30.41 19.27 -33.78
CA SER A 21 29.28 19.39 -34.70
C SER A 21 28.22 18.28 -34.56
N LYS A 22 28.50 17.21 -33.80
CA LYS A 22 27.57 16.08 -33.65
C LYS A 22 26.51 16.35 -32.59
N ASN A 23 25.26 15.99 -32.88
CA ASN A 23 24.20 15.95 -31.86
C ASN A 23 24.36 14.73 -30.92
N TYR A 24 23.58 14.68 -29.86
CA TYR A 24 23.68 13.63 -28.84
C TYR A 24 23.44 12.21 -29.38
N GLU A 25 22.46 12.02 -30.27
CA GLU A 25 22.22 10.71 -30.89
C GLU A 25 23.38 10.25 -31.79
N ALA A 26 24.00 11.18 -32.52
CA ALA A 26 25.19 10.89 -33.30
C ALA A 26 26.39 10.56 -32.40
N LEU A 27 26.55 11.23 -31.26
CA LEU A 27 27.58 10.90 -30.26
C LEU A 27 27.34 9.51 -29.65
N LYS A 28 26.10 9.18 -29.28
CA LYS A 28 25.71 7.87 -28.77
C LYS A 28 25.99 6.76 -29.77
N THR A 29 25.61 6.95 -31.03
CA THR A 29 25.89 6.00 -32.12
C THR A 29 27.40 5.82 -32.31
N LEU A 30 28.15 6.93 -32.23
CA LEU A 30 29.60 6.90 -32.38
C LEU A 30 30.28 6.14 -31.24
N VAL A 31 29.80 6.27 -30.01
CA VAL A 31 30.26 5.46 -28.87
C VAL A 31 30.14 3.97 -29.20
N TYR A 32 28.95 3.49 -29.57
CA TYR A 32 28.76 2.06 -29.86
C TYR A 32 29.58 1.59 -31.05
N THR A 33 29.74 2.44 -32.07
CA THR A 33 30.56 2.12 -33.25
C THR A 33 32.04 2.07 -32.90
N ALA A 34 32.50 2.98 -32.04
CA ALA A 34 33.88 3.03 -31.56
C ALA A 34 34.18 1.84 -30.67
N TYR A 35 33.25 1.41 -29.80
CA TYR A 35 33.46 0.25 -28.92
C TYR A 35 33.95 -1.01 -29.64
N VAL A 36 33.41 -1.26 -30.85
CA VAL A 36 33.80 -2.42 -31.67
C VAL A 36 35.21 -2.28 -32.27
N LYS A 37 35.66 -1.05 -32.53
CA LYS A 37 36.91 -0.75 -33.27
C LYS A 37 38.07 -0.34 -32.37
N ASP A 38 37.79 0.53 -31.41
CA ASP A 38 38.73 1.13 -30.47
C ASP A 38 38.01 1.45 -29.15
N LYS A 39 38.32 0.64 -28.14
CA LYS A 39 37.75 0.74 -26.78
C LYS A 39 38.09 2.07 -26.10
N ASN A 40 39.30 2.59 -26.31
CA ASN A 40 39.74 3.85 -25.70
C ASN A 40 39.04 5.03 -26.38
N ALA A 41 38.87 4.97 -27.69
CA ALA A 41 38.08 5.98 -28.41
C ALA A 41 36.62 5.99 -27.94
N SER A 42 36.01 4.82 -27.68
CA SER A 42 34.65 4.74 -27.12
C SER A 42 34.53 5.47 -25.79
N ILE A 43 35.49 5.26 -24.87
CA ILE A 43 35.53 5.93 -23.57
C ILE A 43 35.66 7.45 -23.78
N ALA A 44 36.62 7.89 -24.59
CA ALA A 44 36.84 9.32 -24.85
C ALA A 44 35.62 10.02 -25.46
N VAL A 45 34.88 9.36 -26.37
CA VAL A 45 33.64 9.91 -26.95
C VAL A 45 32.54 10.02 -25.88
N SER A 46 32.43 9.05 -24.96
CA SER A 46 31.46 9.11 -23.88
C SER A 46 31.78 10.21 -22.85
N GLU A 47 33.05 10.43 -22.52
CA GLU A 47 33.49 11.57 -21.69
C GLU A 47 33.18 12.91 -22.39
N TYR A 48 33.39 12.99 -23.70
CA TYR A 48 33.02 14.16 -24.47
C TYR A 48 31.51 14.44 -24.42
N TYR A 49 30.68 13.39 -24.56
CA TYR A 49 29.23 13.50 -24.43
C TYR A 49 28.84 14.12 -23.09
N ILE A 50 29.37 13.57 -21.99
CA ILE A 50 29.10 14.04 -20.62
C ILE A 50 29.46 15.52 -20.50
N ASN A 51 30.69 15.89 -20.88
CA ASN A 51 31.17 17.26 -20.79
C ASN A 51 30.35 18.23 -21.64
N LYS A 52 29.91 17.81 -22.84
CA LYS A 52 29.00 18.60 -23.68
C LYS A 52 27.65 18.82 -23.00
N ALA A 53 27.07 17.79 -22.40
CA ALA A 53 25.80 17.89 -21.68
C ALA A 53 25.87 18.79 -20.45
N ILE A 54 26.96 18.71 -19.68
CA ILE A 54 27.22 19.63 -18.55
C ILE A 54 27.32 21.08 -19.06
N LYS A 55 28.12 21.31 -20.11
CA LYS A 55 28.34 22.66 -20.67
C LYS A 55 27.07 23.28 -21.23
N GLU A 56 26.20 22.48 -21.85
CA GLU A 56 24.92 22.94 -22.42
C GLU A 56 23.76 22.91 -21.42
N ASN A 57 24.04 22.57 -20.15
CA ASN A 57 23.06 22.45 -19.07
C ASN A 57 21.87 21.52 -19.41
N LYS A 58 22.17 20.38 -20.07
CA LYS A 58 21.18 19.39 -20.50
C LYS A 58 21.16 18.22 -19.52
N ALA A 59 20.40 18.33 -18.42
CA ALA A 59 20.37 17.32 -17.35
C ALA A 59 20.04 15.89 -17.83
N LYS A 60 19.06 15.73 -18.72
CA LYS A 60 18.71 14.41 -19.31
C LYS A 60 19.86 13.82 -20.13
N GLU A 61 20.58 14.65 -20.87
CA GLU A 61 21.72 14.19 -21.66
C GLU A 61 22.94 13.94 -20.78
N HIS A 62 23.09 14.68 -19.68
CA HIS A 62 24.13 14.42 -18.71
C HIS A 62 23.94 13.01 -18.12
N PHE A 63 22.71 12.70 -17.71
CA PHE A 63 22.32 11.37 -17.26
C PHE A 63 22.61 10.29 -18.32
N ASN A 64 22.16 10.49 -19.58
CA ASN A 64 22.39 9.53 -20.67
C ASN A 64 23.89 9.28 -20.93
N GLY A 65 24.69 10.34 -20.90
CA GLY A 65 26.14 10.27 -21.09
C GLY A 65 26.83 9.47 -19.99
N LEU A 66 26.45 9.68 -18.74
CA LEU A 66 26.98 8.95 -17.58
C LEU A 66 26.60 7.45 -17.63
N ALA A 67 25.34 7.15 -17.90
CA ALA A 67 24.88 5.76 -18.06
C ALA A 67 25.65 5.04 -19.17
N LEU A 68 25.83 5.72 -20.31
CA LEU A 68 26.59 5.19 -21.44
C LEU A 68 28.07 4.98 -21.11
N PHE A 69 28.70 5.92 -20.38
CA PHE A 69 30.07 5.77 -19.90
C PHE A 69 30.23 4.55 -18.98
N ILE A 70 29.28 4.32 -18.08
CA ILE A 70 29.29 3.16 -17.18
C ILE A 70 29.19 1.87 -17.99
N ASP A 71 28.22 1.75 -18.91
CA ASP A 71 28.04 0.56 -19.75
C ASP A 71 29.32 0.19 -20.53
N ILE A 72 29.98 1.18 -21.15
CA ILE A 72 31.24 0.96 -21.90
C ILE A 72 32.34 0.45 -20.97
N ASN A 73 32.50 1.05 -19.80
CA ASN A 73 33.55 0.66 -18.86
C ASN A 73 33.29 -0.75 -18.31
N ILE A 74 32.02 -1.14 -18.10
CA ILE A 74 31.65 -2.52 -17.76
C ILE A 74 32.08 -3.45 -18.89
N TRP A 75 31.74 -3.12 -20.14
CA TRP A 75 32.11 -3.93 -21.29
C TRP A 75 33.63 -4.01 -21.55
N ASN A 76 34.38 -3.02 -21.07
CA ASN A 76 35.84 -2.99 -21.12
C ASN A 76 36.52 -3.61 -19.89
N LYS A 77 35.74 -4.06 -18.90
CA LYS A 77 36.25 -4.55 -17.61
C LYS A 77 37.08 -3.51 -16.85
N ASN A 78 36.83 -2.23 -17.09
CA ASN A 78 37.54 -1.13 -16.46
C ASN A 78 36.78 -0.65 -15.22
N TYR A 79 37.00 -1.34 -14.11
CA TYR A 79 36.13 -1.15 -12.95
C TYR A 79 36.58 -0.13 -11.89
N SER A 80 37.77 0.43 -12.02
CA SER A 80 38.31 1.41 -11.07
C SER A 80 37.70 2.81 -11.18
N VAL A 81 36.98 3.10 -12.27
CA VAL A 81 36.51 4.47 -12.61
C VAL A 81 35.08 4.74 -12.15
N PHE A 82 34.46 3.79 -11.43
CA PHE A 82 33.02 3.80 -11.21
C PHE A 82 32.52 4.66 -10.04
N ASN A 83 33.22 4.68 -8.90
CA ASN A 83 32.62 5.16 -7.66
C ASN A 83 32.08 6.62 -7.72
N GLU A 84 32.81 7.55 -8.33
CA GLU A 84 32.37 8.95 -8.45
C GLU A 84 31.24 9.12 -9.48
N LYS A 85 31.34 8.46 -10.64
CA LYS A 85 30.34 8.56 -11.72
C LYS A 85 29.04 7.84 -11.41
N GLU A 86 29.10 6.75 -10.66
CA GLU A 86 27.92 6.03 -10.18
C GLU A 86 27.14 6.84 -9.15
N GLN A 87 27.84 7.51 -8.22
CA GLN A 87 27.20 8.39 -7.24
C GLN A 87 26.52 9.58 -7.94
N GLU A 88 27.23 10.23 -8.86
CA GLU A 88 26.70 11.33 -9.68
C GLU A 88 25.44 10.89 -10.45
N LEU A 89 25.45 9.68 -11.04
CA LEU A 89 24.30 9.15 -11.78
C LEU A 89 23.08 8.91 -10.88
N VAL A 90 23.28 8.41 -9.65
CA VAL A 90 22.19 8.20 -8.68
C VAL A 90 21.61 9.53 -8.20
N GLU A 91 22.45 10.53 -7.94
CA GLU A 91 22.01 11.88 -7.54
C GLU A 91 21.17 12.52 -8.65
N LEU A 92 21.61 12.45 -9.91
CA LEU A 92 20.85 12.94 -11.06
C LEU A 92 19.54 12.18 -11.27
N ALA A 93 19.52 10.87 -11.06
CA ALA A 93 18.30 10.07 -11.16
C ALA A 93 17.25 10.50 -10.13
N ASN A 94 17.69 10.73 -8.89
CA ASN A 94 16.82 11.19 -7.81
C ASN A 94 16.31 12.62 -8.03
N ALA A 95 17.16 13.52 -8.53
CA ALA A 95 16.81 14.92 -8.75
C ALA A 95 15.72 15.11 -9.83
N ASN A 96 15.66 14.22 -10.82
CA ASN A 96 14.75 14.34 -11.95
C ASN A 96 13.38 13.66 -11.74
N ASN A 97 13.16 12.96 -10.62
CA ASN A 97 11.96 12.16 -10.33
C ASN A 97 11.56 11.18 -11.47
N ASP A 98 12.49 10.85 -12.36
CA ASP A 98 12.28 9.90 -13.45
C ASP A 98 12.53 8.50 -12.91
N SER A 99 11.45 7.89 -12.43
CA SER A 99 11.50 6.55 -11.85
C SER A 99 11.95 5.50 -12.86
N GLU A 100 11.69 5.67 -14.16
CA GLU A 100 12.15 4.73 -15.20
C GLU A 100 13.68 4.84 -15.35
N ALA A 101 14.20 6.06 -15.44
CA ALA A 101 15.64 6.31 -15.45
C ALA A 101 16.33 5.74 -14.20
N LEU A 102 15.75 5.95 -13.01
CA LEU A 102 16.26 5.44 -11.74
C LEU A 102 16.32 3.91 -11.70
N MET A 103 15.27 3.23 -12.19
CA MET A 103 15.23 1.77 -12.31
C MET A 103 16.37 1.24 -13.20
N LYS A 104 16.57 1.85 -14.37
CA LYS A 104 17.63 1.48 -15.32
C LYS A 104 19.02 1.70 -14.70
N THR A 105 19.23 2.83 -14.04
CA THR A 105 20.47 3.15 -13.32
C THR A 105 20.79 2.11 -12.27
N TYR A 106 19.83 1.77 -11.40
CA TYR A 106 20.08 0.75 -10.39
C TYR A 106 20.40 -0.61 -11.00
N PHE A 107 19.79 -0.97 -12.13
CA PHE A 107 20.13 -2.21 -12.82
C PHE A 107 21.58 -2.20 -13.34
N SER A 108 21.99 -1.16 -14.08
CA SER A 108 23.36 -1.04 -14.60
C SER A 108 24.40 -0.96 -13.47
N LEU A 109 24.08 -0.26 -12.37
CA LEU A 109 24.93 -0.18 -11.18
C LEU A 109 25.08 -1.56 -10.51
N ALA A 110 24.00 -2.34 -10.44
CA ALA A 110 24.04 -3.68 -9.91
C ALA A 110 24.89 -4.63 -10.78
N ASP A 111 24.80 -4.51 -12.12
CA ASP A 111 25.69 -5.22 -13.05
C ASP A 111 27.16 -4.81 -12.82
N SER A 112 27.44 -3.51 -12.68
CA SER A 112 28.78 -3.01 -12.36
C SER A 112 29.33 -3.66 -11.09
N PHE A 113 28.59 -3.59 -9.98
CA PHE A 113 29.01 -4.24 -8.72
C PHE A 113 29.18 -5.75 -8.87
N PHE A 114 28.33 -6.41 -9.67
CA PHE A 114 28.44 -7.84 -9.91
C PHE A 114 29.76 -8.19 -10.61
N TYR A 115 30.10 -7.49 -11.69
CA TYR A 115 31.33 -7.76 -12.43
C TYR A 115 32.61 -7.32 -11.69
N ASN A 116 32.48 -6.41 -10.73
CA ASN A 116 33.51 -6.04 -9.75
C ASN A 116 33.75 -7.07 -8.63
N GLY A 117 32.93 -8.12 -8.54
CA GLY A 117 32.96 -9.05 -7.41
C GLY A 117 32.36 -8.49 -6.11
N LEU A 118 31.75 -7.31 -6.15
CA LEU A 118 31.05 -6.68 -5.02
C LEU A 118 29.62 -7.22 -4.89
N PHE A 119 29.47 -8.54 -4.81
CA PHE A 119 28.17 -9.23 -4.91
C PHE A 119 27.15 -8.82 -3.86
N GLY A 120 27.60 -8.43 -2.65
CA GLY A 120 26.73 -7.91 -1.61
C GLY A 120 26.06 -6.58 -1.98
N LYS A 121 26.80 -5.66 -2.63
CA LYS A 121 26.22 -4.41 -3.15
C LYS A 121 25.37 -4.67 -4.39
N ALA A 122 25.80 -5.59 -5.25
CA ALA A 122 25.06 -5.96 -6.45
C ALA A 122 23.65 -6.44 -6.10
N ILE A 123 23.53 -7.39 -5.18
CA ILE A 123 22.21 -7.95 -4.82
C ILE A 123 21.27 -6.91 -4.21
N GLU A 124 21.76 -6.08 -3.29
CA GLU A 124 20.97 -4.99 -2.69
C GLU A 124 20.47 -4.01 -3.76
N THR A 125 21.31 -3.73 -4.75
CA THR A 125 20.99 -2.78 -5.83
C THR A 125 20.03 -3.39 -6.86
N TYR A 126 20.15 -4.68 -7.19
CA TYR A 126 19.12 -5.38 -7.99
C TYR A 126 17.75 -5.34 -7.30
N TYR A 127 17.68 -5.49 -5.97
CA TYR A 127 16.40 -5.37 -5.26
C TYR A 127 15.81 -3.97 -5.34
N LYS A 128 16.63 -2.91 -5.33
CA LYS A 128 16.14 -1.54 -5.56
C LYS A 128 15.53 -1.39 -6.95
N SER A 129 16.24 -1.83 -7.99
CA SER A 129 15.73 -1.82 -9.36
C SER A 129 14.46 -2.67 -9.51
N LEU A 130 14.41 -3.84 -8.90
CA LEU A 130 13.25 -4.74 -8.90
C LEU A 130 12.01 -4.10 -8.26
N SER A 131 12.17 -3.36 -7.16
CA SER A 131 11.06 -2.66 -6.49
C SER A 131 10.41 -1.66 -7.43
N ILE A 132 11.22 -0.82 -8.09
CA ILE A 132 10.73 0.20 -9.02
C ILE A 132 10.12 -0.46 -10.26
N ALA A 133 10.74 -1.51 -10.79
CA ALA A 133 10.21 -2.24 -11.94
C ALA A 133 8.81 -2.81 -11.66
N LYS A 134 8.57 -3.34 -10.46
CA LYS A 134 7.24 -3.82 -10.03
C LYS A 134 6.23 -2.70 -9.89
N GLU A 135 6.63 -1.58 -9.28
CA GLU A 135 5.75 -0.40 -9.11
C GLU A 135 5.31 0.18 -10.45
N GLN A 136 6.17 0.12 -11.47
CA GLN A 136 5.89 0.59 -12.82
C GLN A 136 5.26 -0.46 -13.75
N ASN A 137 5.08 -1.70 -13.29
CA ASN A 137 4.74 -2.85 -14.15
C ASN A 137 5.71 -3.01 -15.35
N ASN A 138 6.99 -2.68 -15.17
CA ASN A 138 8.01 -2.81 -16.21
C ASN A 138 8.48 -4.26 -16.34
N LEU A 139 7.79 -5.02 -17.20
CA LEU A 139 8.03 -6.45 -17.41
C LEU A 139 9.48 -6.79 -17.77
N MET A 140 10.16 -5.94 -18.55
CA MET A 140 11.55 -6.18 -18.97
C MET A 140 12.48 -6.19 -17.77
N TYR A 141 12.47 -5.12 -16.99
CA TYR A 141 13.37 -4.94 -15.87
C TYR A 141 12.98 -5.81 -14.68
N GLU A 142 11.69 -6.11 -14.48
CA GLU A 142 11.28 -7.10 -13.48
C GLU A 142 11.92 -8.46 -13.80
N HIS A 143 11.81 -8.92 -15.05
CA HIS A 143 12.44 -10.17 -15.49
C HIS A 143 13.97 -10.14 -15.39
N LEU A 144 14.61 -9.07 -15.86
CA LEU A 144 16.07 -8.94 -15.81
C LEU A 144 16.59 -9.00 -14.37
N ASN A 145 15.98 -8.25 -13.45
CA ASN A 145 16.36 -8.27 -12.04
C ASN A 145 16.14 -9.65 -11.40
N LEU A 146 14.97 -10.27 -11.61
CA LEU A 146 14.70 -11.62 -11.10
C LEU A 146 15.72 -12.64 -11.58
N ARG A 147 16.16 -12.53 -12.84
CA ARG A 147 17.19 -13.40 -13.40
C ARG A 147 18.53 -13.21 -12.70
N GLN A 148 18.98 -11.97 -12.51
CA GLN A 148 20.26 -11.67 -11.87
C GLN A 148 20.27 -12.07 -10.40
N ILE A 149 19.18 -11.80 -9.66
CA ILE A 149 19.01 -12.27 -8.28
C ILE A 149 18.97 -13.81 -8.24
N GLY A 150 18.32 -14.45 -9.22
CA GLY A 150 18.31 -15.91 -9.38
C GLY A 150 19.71 -16.49 -9.62
N TYR A 151 20.56 -15.76 -10.34
CA TYR A 151 21.96 -16.11 -10.57
C TYR A 151 22.80 -16.00 -9.31
N LEU A 152 22.59 -14.96 -8.52
CA LEU A 152 23.23 -14.80 -7.21
C LEU A 152 22.77 -15.87 -6.20
N ASN A 153 21.48 -16.24 -6.20
CA ASN A 153 20.98 -17.39 -5.44
C ASN A 153 21.62 -18.71 -5.88
N TYR A 154 21.79 -18.92 -7.18
CA TYR A 154 22.50 -20.09 -7.72
C TYR A 154 23.94 -20.12 -7.20
N PHE A 155 24.67 -19.00 -7.31
CA PHE A 155 26.04 -18.89 -6.83
C PHE A 155 26.19 -19.08 -5.32
N SER A 156 25.23 -18.59 -4.54
CA SER A 156 25.23 -18.79 -3.09
C SER A 156 24.80 -20.20 -2.67
N GLY A 157 24.52 -21.10 -3.60
CA GLY A 157 24.01 -22.45 -3.33
C GLY A 157 22.56 -22.49 -2.84
N SER A 158 21.83 -21.37 -2.88
CA SER A 158 20.40 -21.28 -2.60
C SER A 158 19.57 -21.75 -3.81
N LEU A 159 19.78 -23.02 -4.21
CA LEU A 159 19.30 -23.56 -5.50
C LEU A 159 17.78 -23.57 -5.62
N GLU A 160 17.07 -23.82 -4.52
CA GLU A 160 15.60 -23.79 -4.50
C GLU A 160 15.06 -22.37 -4.77
N SER A 161 15.63 -21.37 -4.10
CA SER A 161 15.29 -19.96 -4.33
C SER A 161 15.59 -19.53 -5.76
N SER A 162 16.75 -19.92 -6.30
CA SER A 162 17.11 -19.69 -7.70
C SER A 162 16.08 -20.29 -8.66
N ALA A 163 15.73 -21.58 -8.46
CA ALA A 163 14.76 -22.25 -9.30
C ALA A 163 13.35 -21.63 -9.20
N LYS A 164 12.91 -21.27 -7.99
CA LYS A 164 11.63 -20.59 -7.75
C LYS A 164 11.57 -19.25 -8.48
N GLN A 165 12.61 -18.43 -8.35
CA GLN A 165 12.70 -17.14 -9.02
C GLN A 165 12.67 -17.27 -10.54
N GLN A 166 13.37 -18.24 -11.12
CA GLN A 166 13.36 -18.42 -12.57
C GLN A 166 12.06 -18.97 -13.11
N LYS A 167 11.38 -19.86 -12.38
CA LYS A 167 10.01 -20.26 -12.74
C LYS A 167 9.06 -19.06 -12.72
N PHE A 168 9.17 -18.21 -11.71
CA PHE A 168 8.38 -16.99 -11.62
C PHE A 168 8.67 -16.03 -12.79
N ALA A 169 9.94 -15.78 -13.11
CA ALA A 169 10.35 -14.93 -14.23
C ALA A 169 9.82 -15.47 -15.58
N ILE A 170 9.89 -16.78 -15.80
CA ILE A 170 9.31 -17.42 -17.01
C ILE A 170 7.80 -17.21 -17.08
N ASN A 171 7.08 -17.47 -15.99
CA ASN A 171 5.62 -17.33 -15.93
C ASN A 171 5.17 -15.88 -16.10
N LEU A 172 5.99 -14.92 -15.67
CA LEU A 172 5.70 -13.49 -15.81
C LEU A 172 5.53 -13.11 -17.29
N LEU A 173 6.30 -13.71 -18.19
CA LEU A 173 6.25 -13.47 -19.64
C LEU A 173 5.06 -14.15 -20.35
N ASP A 174 4.41 -15.12 -19.69
CA ASP A 174 3.32 -15.93 -20.25
C ASP A 174 1.93 -15.35 -19.91
N LYS A 175 1.86 -14.30 -19.09
CA LYS A 175 0.60 -13.63 -18.75
C LYS A 175 0.03 -12.93 -20.00
N PRO A 176 -1.24 -13.18 -20.39
CA PRO A 176 -1.84 -12.53 -21.54
C PRO A 176 -1.91 -11.02 -21.32
N ASN A 177 -1.47 -10.27 -22.35
CA ASN A 177 -1.41 -8.80 -22.44
C ASN A 177 -2.20 -8.08 -21.34
N GLN A 178 -1.50 -7.55 -20.34
CA GLN A 178 -1.99 -6.33 -19.70
C GLN A 178 -2.03 -5.25 -20.79
N GLU A 179 -2.98 -4.32 -20.76
CA GLU A 179 -3.17 -3.26 -21.77
C GLU A 179 -1.91 -2.39 -22.01
N GLN A 180 -0.82 -2.60 -21.26
CA GLN A 180 0.49 -1.94 -21.35
C GLN A 180 1.63 -2.85 -21.84
N ASP A 181 1.37 -4.05 -22.35
CA ASP A 181 2.42 -4.97 -22.80
C ASP A 181 3.07 -4.52 -24.12
N THR A 182 4.14 -3.72 -23.99
CA THR A 182 4.91 -3.14 -25.10
C THR A 182 6.08 -4.03 -25.57
N LEU A 183 6.27 -5.21 -24.95
CA LEU A 183 7.49 -5.99 -25.12
C LEU A 183 7.42 -6.87 -26.37
N ALA A 184 8.29 -6.60 -27.35
CA ALA A 184 8.33 -7.36 -28.60
C ALA A 184 8.46 -8.88 -28.36
N VAL A 185 7.77 -9.67 -29.19
CA VAL A 185 7.75 -11.15 -29.09
C VAL A 185 9.16 -11.74 -29.05
N ASN A 186 10.08 -11.21 -29.85
CA ASN A 186 11.47 -11.64 -29.87
C ASN A 186 12.21 -11.34 -28.56
N SER A 187 11.91 -10.21 -27.90
CA SER A 187 12.48 -9.86 -26.60
C SER A 187 11.98 -10.82 -25.52
N LYS A 188 10.67 -11.12 -25.48
CA LYS A 188 10.10 -12.13 -24.56
C LYS A 188 10.75 -13.49 -24.76
N ARG A 189 10.92 -13.92 -26.02
CA ARG A 189 11.60 -15.18 -26.35
C ARG A 189 13.03 -15.21 -25.79
N ARG A 190 13.82 -14.15 -25.99
CA ARG A 190 15.20 -14.07 -25.48
C ARG A 190 15.25 -14.11 -23.95
N LEU A 191 14.40 -13.36 -23.27
CA LEU A 191 14.29 -13.37 -21.81
C LEU A 191 13.93 -14.76 -21.28
N LYS A 192 12.94 -15.41 -21.89
CA LYS A 192 12.49 -16.76 -21.52
C LYS A 192 13.59 -17.81 -21.70
N LEU A 193 14.30 -17.78 -22.83
CA LEU A 193 15.46 -18.66 -23.05
C LEU A 193 16.55 -18.43 -22.00
N ALA A 194 16.82 -17.17 -21.64
CA ALA A 194 17.81 -16.83 -20.65
C ALA A 194 17.47 -17.32 -19.23
N ALA A 195 16.18 -17.29 -18.85
CA ALA A 195 15.70 -17.86 -17.60
C ALA A 195 15.69 -19.40 -17.61
N LEU A 196 15.32 -20.02 -18.74
CA LEU A 196 15.38 -21.48 -18.91
C LEU A 196 16.80 -22.02 -18.85
N GLU A 197 17.77 -21.29 -19.41
CA GLU A 197 19.19 -21.64 -19.34
C GLU A 197 19.65 -21.71 -17.89
N LEU A 198 19.37 -20.69 -17.08
CA LEU A 198 19.74 -20.71 -15.67
C LEU A 198 18.97 -21.78 -14.89
N LEU A 199 17.65 -21.92 -15.11
CA LEU A 199 16.85 -22.93 -14.42
C LEU A 199 17.37 -24.36 -14.68
N THR A 200 17.74 -24.64 -15.93
CA THR A 200 18.35 -25.91 -16.32
C THR A 200 19.69 -26.11 -15.59
N ARG A 201 20.56 -25.09 -15.61
CA ARG A 201 21.85 -25.11 -14.91
C ARG A 201 21.69 -25.34 -13.41
N THR A 202 20.73 -24.67 -12.77
CA THR A 202 20.41 -24.85 -11.34
C THR A 202 20.02 -26.29 -11.04
N TYR A 203 19.23 -26.94 -11.90
CA TYR A 203 18.87 -28.35 -11.72
C TYR A 203 20.02 -29.33 -12.00
N ILE A 204 20.88 -29.04 -12.97
CA ILE A 204 22.12 -29.81 -13.19
C ILE A 204 22.97 -29.76 -11.93
N PHE A 205 23.19 -28.56 -11.37
CA PHE A 205 24.00 -28.38 -10.17
C PHE A 205 23.35 -29.00 -8.91
N ALA A 206 22.02 -29.02 -8.84
CA ALA A 206 21.28 -29.72 -7.79
C ALA A 206 21.20 -31.25 -7.99
N GLU A 207 21.85 -31.80 -9.01
CA GLU A 207 21.80 -33.22 -9.42
C GLU A 207 20.37 -33.74 -9.70
N LYS A 208 19.43 -32.84 -10.03
CA LYS A 208 18.04 -33.17 -10.41
C LYS A 208 17.93 -33.35 -11.91
N THR A 209 18.54 -34.42 -12.40
CA THR A 209 18.70 -34.74 -13.84
C THR A 209 17.39 -34.70 -14.63
N ASP A 210 16.31 -35.29 -14.11
CA ASP A 210 15.01 -35.32 -14.80
C ASP A 210 14.45 -33.91 -15.02
N SER A 211 14.52 -33.06 -13.99
CA SER A 211 14.08 -31.67 -14.08
C SER A 211 14.95 -30.88 -15.05
N ALA A 212 16.28 -31.06 -15.00
CA ALA A 212 17.19 -30.43 -15.95
C ALA A 212 16.84 -30.81 -17.40
N GLN A 213 16.59 -32.09 -17.67
CA GLN A 213 16.20 -32.56 -18.99
C GLN A 213 14.89 -31.94 -19.49
N VAL A 214 13.87 -31.85 -18.63
CA VAL A 214 12.58 -31.22 -18.97
C VAL A 214 12.77 -29.77 -19.42
N TYR A 215 13.48 -28.95 -18.64
CA TYR A 215 13.65 -27.53 -18.96
C TYR A 215 14.62 -27.28 -20.12
N ASN A 216 15.65 -28.12 -20.27
CA ASN A 216 16.54 -28.08 -21.44
C ASN A 216 15.78 -28.36 -22.74
N ASN A 217 14.97 -29.43 -22.76
CA ASN A 217 14.15 -29.78 -23.92
C ASN A 217 13.10 -28.69 -24.20
N LYS A 218 12.50 -28.12 -23.15
CA LYS A 218 11.57 -27.00 -23.30
C LYS A 218 12.23 -25.83 -24.03
N ALA A 219 13.49 -25.49 -23.72
CA ALA A 219 14.21 -24.43 -24.41
C ALA A 219 14.56 -24.79 -25.86
N LEU A 220 15.01 -26.01 -26.14
CA LEU A 220 15.33 -26.46 -27.50
C LEU A 220 14.09 -26.50 -28.41
N ASN A 221 12.91 -26.73 -27.86
CA ASN A 221 11.64 -26.73 -28.61
C ASN A 221 11.17 -25.32 -29.05
N PHE A 222 11.84 -24.23 -28.67
CA PHE A 222 11.53 -22.87 -29.13
C PHE A 222 11.95 -22.59 -30.59
N GLY A 223 12.39 -23.60 -31.35
CA GLY A 223 12.82 -23.44 -32.73
C GLY A 223 13.98 -22.45 -32.85
N LEU A 224 15.08 -22.71 -32.14
CA LEU A 224 16.31 -21.90 -32.23
C LEU A 224 16.79 -21.86 -33.68
N LYS A 225 16.89 -20.66 -34.27
CA LYS A 225 17.32 -20.44 -35.66
C LYS A 225 18.84 -20.39 -35.72
N GLU A 226 19.42 -20.37 -36.92
CA GLU A 226 20.87 -20.24 -37.14
C GLU A 226 21.45 -18.97 -36.48
N ALA A 227 20.70 -17.87 -36.50
CA ALA A 227 21.05 -16.63 -35.80
C ALA A 227 21.09 -16.77 -34.25
N ASP A 228 20.50 -17.83 -33.69
CA ASP A 228 20.53 -18.14 -32.25
C ASP A 228 21.66 -19.11 -31.88
N SER A 229 22.60 -19.40 -32.79
CA SER A 229 23.69 -20.38 -32.60
C SER A 229 24.44 -20.21 -31.27
N CYS A 230 24.75 -18.98 -30.86
CA CYS A 230 25.43 -18.69 -29.58
C CYS A 230 24.59 -18.95 -28.32
N VAL A 231 23.27 -19.04 -28.45
CA VAL A 231 22.36 -19.49 -27.39
C VAL A 231 22.25 -21.02 -27.42
N LEU A 232 22.21 -21.60 -28.62
CA LEU A 232 22.11 -23.04 -28.84
C LEU A 232 23.28 -23.81 -28.22
N ILE A 233 24.51 -23.31 -28.35
CA ILE A 233 25.70 -23.95 -27.74
C ILE A 233 25.53 -24.13 -26.22
N ARG A 234 24.90 -23.18 -25.52
CA ARG A 234 24.69 -23.28 -24.06
C ARG A 234 23.75 -24.43 -23.71
N PHE A 235 22.65 -24.58 -24.44
CA PHE A 235 21.70 -25.67 -24.21
C PHE A 235 22.25 -27.04 -24.64
N LYS A 236 23.05 -27.09 -25.71
CA LYS A 236 23.75 -28.31 -26.15
C LYS A 236 24.78 -28.76 -25.11
N LEU A 237 25.55 -27.82 -24.56
CA LEU A 237 26.47 -28.08 -23.46
C LEU A 237 25.75 -28.59 -22.21
N GLN A 238 24.65 -27.95 -21.80
CA GLN A 238 23.82 -28.45 -20.70
C GLN A 238 23.26 -29.85 -20.96
N LYS A 239 22.90 -30.16 -22.21
CA LYS A 239 22.47 -31.50 -22.61
C LYS A 239 23.60 -32.53 -22.54
N ALA A 240 24.83 -32.13 -22.83
CA ALA A 240 26.02 -32.95 -22.61
C ALA A 240 26.23 -33.22 -21.11
N GLN A 241 26.14 -32.19 -20.26
CA GLN A 241 26.23 -32.31 -18.80
C GLN A 241 25.17 -33.25 -18.22
N ILE A 242 23.91 -33.13 -18.66
CA ILE A 242 22.83 -34.06 -18.31
C ILE A 242 23.19 -35.50 -18.74
N SER A 243 23.72 -35.68 -19.95
CA SER A 243 24.14 -37.00 -20.45
C SER A 243 25.29 -37.60 -19.64
N ILE A 244 26.22 -36.77 -19.13
CA ILE A 244 27.30 -37.18 -18.22
C ILE A 244 26.71 -37.65 -16.88
N GLN A 245 25.74 -36.94 -16.31
CA GLN A 245 25.05 -37.34 -15.07
C GLN A 245 24.29 -38.67 -15.24
N GLN A 246 23.74 -38.90 -16.43
CA GLN A 246 23.11 -40.17 -16.84
C GLN A 246 24.12 -41.26 -17.20
N LYS A 247 25.43 -41.01 -17.07
CA LYS A 247 26.52 -41.91 -17.46
C LYS A 247 26.50 -42.33 -18.94
N SER A 248 25.79 -41.59 -19.78
CA SER A 248 25.71 -41.79 -21.23
C SER A 248 26.88 -41.09 -21.93
N TYR A 249 28.09 -41.60 -21.72
CA TYR A 249 29.33 -40.91 -22.10
C TYR A 249 29.53 -40.74 -23.61
N ASP A 250 29.11 -41.71 -24.43
CA ASP A 250 29.23 -41.60 -25.89
C ASP A 250 28.33 -40.50 -26.44
N LYS A 251 27.10 -40.43 -25.94
CA LYS A 251 26.15 -39.36 -26.24
C LYS A 251 26.68 -38.00 -25.78
N ALA A 252 27.24 -37.92 -24.58
CA ALA A 252 27.87 -36.69 -24.08
C ALA A 252 29.03 -36.24 -24.97
N THR A 253 29.90 -37.17 -25.37
CA THR A 253 31.05 -36.91 -26.24
C THR A 253 30.61 -36.32 -27.58
N LYS A 254 29.63 -36.95 -28.23
CA LYS A 254 29.05 -36.44 -29.49
C LYS A 254 28.47 -35.03 -29.33
N LEU A 255 27.76 -34.77 -28.23
CA LEU A 255 27.21 -33.43 -27.95
C LEU A 255 28.32 -32.38 -27.73
N LEU A 256 29.43 -32.74 -27.08
CA LEU A 256 30.58 -31.84 -26.90
C LEU A 256 31.30 -31.55 -28.23
N GLU A 257 31.36 -32.51 -29.13
CA GLU A 257 31.88 -32.31 -30.50
C GLU A 257 30.97 -31.37 -31.30
N GLU A 258 29.65 -31.56 -31.23
CA GLU A 258 28.67 -30.63 -31.82
C GLU A 258 28.79 -29.21 -31.26
N CYS A 259 29.11 -29.03 -29.97
CA CYS A 259 29.32 -27.69 -29.41
C CYS A 259 30.44 -26.92 -30.12
N LYS A 260 31.49 -27.60 -30.62
CA LYS A 260 32.61 -26.96 -31.33
C LYS A 260 32.25 -26.47 -32.73
N THR A 261 31.08 -26.84 -33.25
CA THR A 261 30.63 -26.41 -34.59
C THR A 261 29.59 -25.28 -34.55
N ILE A 262 29.15 -24.84 -33.36
CA ILE A 262 28.02 -23.91 -33.20
C ILE A 262 28.46 -22.67 -32.41
N CYS A 263 28.71 -21.53 -33.09
CA CYS A 263 29.15 -20.27 -32.44
C CYS A 263 30.26 -20.49 -31.38
N TYR A 264 31.17 -21.42 -31.67
CA TYR A 264 32.32 -21.70 -30.84
C TYR A 264 33.46 -20.75 -31.24
N THR A 265 34.12 -20.20 -30.22
CA THR A 265 35.30 -19.35 -30.40
C THR A 265 36.49 -20.09 -29.80
N PRO A 266 37.50 -20.46 -30.58
CA PRO A 266 38.73 -21.04 -30.06
C PRO A 266 39.46 -20.08 -29.12
N LYS A 267 40.22 -20.63 -28.17
CA LYS A 267 40.94 -19.88 -27.13
C LYS A 267 40.00 -19.01 -26.30
N SER A 268 38.90 -19.60 -25.86
CA SER A 268 37.87 -18.90 -25.07
C SER A 268 37.43 -19.71 -23.85
N ILE A 269 36.55 -19.12 -23.04
CA ILE A 269 35.92 -19.79 -21.91
C ILE A 269 35.20 -21.10 -22.30
N TYR A 270 34.78 -21.26 -23.56
CA TYR A 270 34.16 -22.50 -24.00
C TYR A 270 35.16 -23.67 -24.06
N ASP A 271 36.42 -23.42 -24.40
CA ASP A 271 37.46 -24.45 -24.34
C ASP A 271 37.66 -24.96 -22.92
N PHE A 272 37.75 -24.03 -21.97
CA PHE A 272 37.86 -24.34 -20.55
C PHE A 272 36.66 -25.16 -20.07
N ILE A 273 35.43 -24.74 -20.38
CA ILE A 273 34.24 -25.48 -19.94
C ILE A 273 34.17 -26.87 -20.60
N ILE A 274 34.38 -26.96 -21.92
CA ILE A 274 34.32 -28.24 -22.66
C ILE A 274 35.43 -29.19 -22.18
N ALA A 275 36.64 -28.70 -21.92
CA ALA A 275 37.73 -29.47 -21.33
C ALA A 275 37.32 -30.09 -19.98
N SER A 276 36.65 -29.32 -19.12
CA SER A 276 36.15 -29.81 -17.84
C SER A 276 35.14 -30.95 -18.01
N GLU A 277 34.27 -30.89 -19.02
CA GLU A 277 33.29 -31.95 -19.29
C GLU A 277 33.94 -33.22 -19.86
N TYR A 278 34.91 -33.08 -20.79
CA TYR A 278 35.72 -34.22 -21.25
C TYR A 278 36.49 -34.86 -20.10
N ALA A 279 37.06 -34.07 -19.19
CA ALA A 279 37.78 -34.57 -18.05
C ALA A 279 36.88 -35.42 -17.13
N LYS A 280 35.65 -34.99 -16.86
CA LYS A 280 34.66 -35.79 -16.10
C LYS A 280 34.41 -37.14 -16.76
N ILE A 281 34.25 -37.16 -18.09
CA ILE A 281 34.08 -38.40 -18.86
C ILE A 281 35.32 -39.29 -18.74
N TYR A 282 36.51 -38.75 -18.97
CA TYR A 282 37.76 -39.52 -18.93
C TYR A 282 38.08 -40.06 -17.53
N LEU A 283 37.84 -39.27 -16.48
CA LEU A 283 37.97 -39.74 -15.09
C LEU A 283 37.03 -40.91 -14.81
N ALA A 284 35.77 -40.83 -15.24
CA ALA A 284 34.80 -41.91 -15.07
C ALA A 284 35.20 -43.19 -15.84
N GLN A 285 35.81 -43.03 -17.01
CA GLN A 285 36.34 -44.11 -17.85
C GLN A 285 37.74 -44.59 -17.41
N LYS A 286 38.30 -44.06 -16.32
CA LYS A 286 39.67 -44.34 -15.84
C LYS A 286 40.79 -44.00 -16.84
N LYS A 287 40.53 -43.10 -17.80
CA LYS A 287 41.50 -42.59 -18.79
C LYS A 287 42.22 -41.36 -18.24
N TYR A 288 42.98 -41.53 -17.16
CA TYR A 288 43.50 -40.41 -16.35
C TYR A 288 44.45 -39.49 -17.11
N GLU A 289 45.36 -40.05 -17.91
CA GLU A 289 46.28 -39.23 -18.73
C GLU A 289 45.54 -38.34 -19.74
N LYS A 290 44.49 -38.87 -20.36
CA LYS A 290 43.65 -38.07 -21.26
C LYS A 290 42.93 -36.94 -20.50
N ALA A 291 42.51 -37.18 -19.27
CA ALA A 291 41.92 -36.15 -18.42
C ALA A 291 42.91 -35.03 -18.10
N VAL A 292 44.16 -35.38 -17.75
CA VAL A 292 45.24 -34.40 -17.52
C VAL A 292 45.48 -33.56 -18.77
N VAL A 293 45.62 -34.19 -19.94
CA VAL A 293 45.89 -33.50 -21.21
C VAL A 293 44.79 -32.48 -21.53
N VAL A 294 43.51 -32.89 -21.51
CA VAL A 294 42.43 -31.95 -21.87
C VAL A 294 42.29 -30.81 -20.87
N LEU A 295 42.52 -31.06 -19.58
CA LEU A 295 42.45 -30.00 -18.58
C LEU A 295 43.62 -28.99 -18.70
N ASN A 296 44.81 -29.42 -19.11
CA ASN A 296 45.89 -28.47 -19.40
C ASN A 296 45.56 -27.61 -20.62
N GLN A 297 45.05 -28.23 -21.70
CA GLN A 297 44.60 -27.49 -22.89
C GLN A 297 43.52 -26.45 -22.55
N GLY A 298 42.60 -26.78 -21.65
CA GLY A 298 41.58 -25.83 -21.20
C GLY A 298 42.14 -24.61 -20.46
N LEU A 299 43.18 -24.78 -19.64
CA LEU A 299 43.86 -23.66 -18.96
C LEU A 299 44.75 -22.84 -19.90
N GLU A 300 45.38 -23.48 -20.88
CA GLU A 300 46.13 -22.77 -21.93
C GLU A 300 45.20 -21.89 -22.79
N ALA A 301 43.97 -22.37 -23.04
CA ALA A 301 42.97 -21.64 -23.81
C ALA A 301 42.29 -20.49 -23.02
N PHE A 302 42.25 -20.57 -21.68
CA PHE A 302 41.61 -19.58 -20.84
C PHE A 302 42.33 -19.43 -19.49
N SER A 303 43.00 -18.28 -19.30
CA SER A 303 43.64 -17.94 -18.03
C SER A 303 42.61 -17.65 -16.94
N LEU A 304 42.91 -18.11 -15.73
CA LEU A 304 42.08 -17.91 -14.54
C LEU A 304 42.43 -16.64 -13.75
N ASP A 305 43.39 -15.82 -14.19
CA ASP A 305 43.95 -14.71 -13.40
C ASP A 305 42.89 -13.91 -12.62
N GLY A 306 42.93 -14.03 -11.29
CA GLY A 306 42.04 -13.33 -10.36
C GLY A 306 40.61 -13.91 -10.24
N GLN A 307 40.35 -15.08 -10.81
CA GLN A 307 39.04 -15.75 -10.86
C GLN A 307 39.09 -17.20 -10.36
N GLU A 308 40.17 -17.60 -9.70
CA GLU A 308 40.42 -18.97 -9.25
C GLU A 308 39.31 -19.50 -8.33
N ALA A 309 38.73 -18.62 -7.50
CA ALA A 309 37.59 -18.94 -6.63
C ALA A 309 36.41 -19.54 -7.42
N PHE A 310 36.13 -19.02 -8.63
CA PHE A 310 35.03 -19.50 -9.47
C PHE A 310 35.36 -20.76 -10.26
N ALA A 311 36.62 -21.17 -10.26
CA ALA A 311 37.13 -22.35 -10.96
C ALA A 311 37.47 -23.52 -10.03
N SER A 312 37.00 -23.48 -8.77
CA SER A 312 37.30 -24.50 -7.75
C SER A 312 36.99 -25.93 -8.23
N ASP A 313 35.86 -26.15 -8.92
CA ASP A 313 35.52 -27.45 -9.49
C ASP A 313 36.51 -27.93 -10.56
N TYR A 314 37.01 -27.02 -11.40
CA TYR A 314 38.00 -27.32 -12.41
C TYR A 314 39.34 -27.71 -11.77
N ILE A 315 39.77 -26.92 -10.79
CA ILE A 315 41.00 -27.15 -10.02
C ILE A 315 40.92 -28.50 -9.28
N LYS A 316 39.74 -28.86 -8.76
CA LYS A 316 39.46 -30.17 -8.17
C LYS A 316 39.58 -31.31 -9.19
N LEU A 317 39.09 -31.12 -10.43
CA LEU A 317 39.27 -32.10 -11.50
C LEU A 317 40.75 -32.30 -11.83
N MET A 318 41.54 -31.22 -11.85
CA MET A 318 43.00 -31.29 -12.04
C MET A 318 43.68 -32.11 -10.94
N ALA A 319 43.40 -31.81 -9.67
CA ALA A 319 43.96 -32.56 -8.54
C ALA A 319 43.63 -34.07 -8.66
N LYS A 320 42.37 -34.40 -8.98
CA LYS A 320 41.94 -35.79 -9.18
C LYS A 320 42.63 -36.46 -10.37
N ALA A 321 42.73 -35.77 -11.51
CA ALA A 321 43.34 -36.32 -12.71
C ALA A 321 44.82 -36.64 -12.49
N TYR A 322 45.60 -35.71 -11.93
CA TYR A 322 47.01 -35.94 -11.62
C TYR A 322 47.21 -37.03 -10.56
N LYS A 323 46.37 -37.06 -9.51
CA LYS A 323 46.42 -38.11 -8.49
C LYS A 323 46.30 -39.51 -9.11
N HIS A 324 45.29 -39.69 -9.97
CA HIS A 324 45.03 -41.00 -10.58
C HIS A 324 45.99 -41.34 -11.74
N ALA A 325 46.62 -40.34 -12.35
CA ALA A 325 47.72 -40.52 -13.31
C ALA A 325 49.07 -40.87 -12.62
N GLY A 326 49.14 -40.79 -11.28
CA GLY A 326 50.36 -41.10 -10.52
C GLY A 326 51.31 -39.92 -10.32
N ASN A 327 50.96 -38.72 -10.78
CA ASN A 327 51.73 -37.51 -10.54
C ASN A 327 51.28 -36.84 -9.23
N ILE A 328 51.84 -37.32 -8.12
CA ILE A 328 51.48 -36.88 -6.76
C ILE A 328 51.87 -35.43 -6.50
N GLU A 329 53.01 -34.97 -7.03
CA GLU A 329 53.47 -33.59 -6.86
C GLU A 329 52.46 -32.59 -7.43
N MET A 330 52.09 -32.76 -8.70
CA MET A 330 51.09 -31.89 -9.33
C MET A 330 49.71 -32.03 -8.68
N SER A 331 49.34 -33.23 -8.25
CA SER A 331 48.11 -33.45 -7.48
C SER A 331 48.07 -32.59 -6.21
N ASN A 332 49.17 -32.55 -5.45
CA ASN A 332 49.24 -31.77 -4.20
C ASN A 332 49.17 -30.27 -4.49
N ILE A 333 49.87 -29.77 -5.51
CA ILE A 333 49.80 -28.36 -5.93
C ILE A 333 48.35 -27.96 -6.26
N TYR A 334 47.65 -28.78 -7.05
CA TYR A 334 46.26 -28.48 -7.40
C TYR A 334 45.29 -28.67 -6.23
N PHE A 335 45.59 -29.57 -5.29
CA PHE A 335 44.78 -29.74 -4.08
C PHE A 335 44.88 -28.52 -3.15
N GLU A 336 46.08 -27.96 -2.95
CA GLU A 336 46.27 -26.72 -2.21
C GLU A 336 45.56 -25.54 -2.87
N LYS A 337 45.70 -25.41 -4.20
CA LYS A 337 44.95 -24.40 -4.98
C LYS A 337 43.43 -24.57 -4.82
N PHE A 338 42.94 -25.82 -4.81
CA PHE A 338 41.52 -26.10 -4.61
C PHE A 338 41.04 -25.66 -3.23
N ILE A 339 41.78 -25.94 -2.16
CA ILE A 339 41.43 -25.52 -0.80
C ILE A 339 41.27 -24.00 -0.76
N LYS A 340 42.28 -23.26 -1.23
CA LYS A 340 42.26 -21.79 -1.25
C LYS A 340 41.08 -21.25 -2.08
N ALA A 341 40.91 -21.75 -3.30
CA ALA A 341 39.83 -21.33 -4.18
C ALA A 341 38.45 -21.60 -3.55
N ASN A 342 38.28 -22.75 -2.89
CA ASN A 342 37.04 -23.14 -2.24
C ASN A 342 36.74 -22.29 -0.99
N GLU A 343 37.75 -21.94 -0.19
CA GLU A 343 37.60 -21.02 0.94
C GLU A 343 37.19 -19.61 0.49
N ASP A 344 37.86 -19.07 -0.53
CA ASP A 344 37.55 -17.75 -1.07
C ASP A 344 36.15 -17.71 -1.71
N PHE A 345 35.77 -18.77 -2.42
CA PHE A 345 34.41 -18.92 -2.94
C PHE A 345 33.36 -19.07 -1.82
N GLY A 346 33.71 -19.74 -0.72
CA GLY A 346 32.86 -19.85 0.48
C GLY A 346 32.51 -18.48 1.06
N LYS A 347 33.50 -17.58 1.23
CA LYS A 347 33.28 -16.21 1.71
C LYS A 347 32.33 -15.41 0.80
N ILE A 348 32.47 -15.59 -0.52
CA ILE A 348 31.58 -14.96 -1.51
C ILE A 348 30.15 -15.46 -1.34
N LYS A 349 29.97 -16.79 -1.27
CA LYS A 349 28.67 -17.44 -1.07
C LYS A 349 27.98 -16.96 0.21
N ASP A 350 28.71 -16.89 1.32
CA ASP A 350 28.17 -16.44 2.61
C ASP A 350 27.75 -14.98 2.58
N THR A 351 28.54 -14.13 1.92
CA THR A 351 28.20 -12.71 1.72
C THR A 351 26.88 -12.56 0.97
N ILE A 352 26.72 -13.29 -0.14
CA ILE A 352 25.49 -13.25 -0.96
C ILE A 352 24.30 -13.78 -0.15
N ALA A 353 24.44 -14.95 0.48
CA ALA A 353 23.36 -15.57 1.25
C ALA A 353 22.89 -14.69 2.42
N THR A 354 23.82 -14.04 3.12
CA THR A 354 23.51 -13.13 4.23
C THR A 354 22.72 -11.92 3.76
N ARG A 355 23.11 -11.33 2.63
CA ARG A 355 22.44 -10.15 2.05
C ARG A 355 21.04 -10.49 1.55
N ILE A 356 20.85 -11.66 0.94
CA ILE A 356 19.53 -12.17 0.54
C ILE A 356 18.61 -12.34 1.75
N LYS A 357 19.07 -13.05 2.79
CA LYS A 357 18.29 -13.25 4.02
C LYS A 357 17.91 -11.92 4.66
N THR A 358 18.84 -10.97 4.68
CA THR A 358 18.60 -9.62 5.23
C THR A 358 17.50 -8.90 4.46
N GLN A 359 17.50 -9.00 3.13
CA GLN A 359 16.45 -8.42 2.29
C GLN A 359 15.10 -9.13 2.52
N GLU A 360 15.06 -10.45 2.57
CA GLU A 360 13.81 -11.21 2.84
C GLU A 360 13.22 -10.84 4.20
N ILE A 361 14.06 -10.69 5.24
CA ILE A 361 13.62 -10.22 6.56
C ILE A 361 13.06 -8.79 6.49
N LYS A 362 13.69 -7.91 5.70
CA LYS A 362 13.21 -6.54 5.51
C LYS A 362 11.84 -6.51 4.83
N ASP A 363 11.65 -7.31 3.78
CA ASP A 363 10.38 -7.41 3.05
C ASP A 363 9.29 -8.01 3.94
N PHE A 364 9.60 -9.09 4.67
CA PHE A 364 8.67 -9.69 5.65
C PHE A 364 8.27 -8.71 6.76
N LYS A 365 9.22 -7.92 7.29
CA LYS A 365 8.91 -6.87 8.28
C LYS A 365 8.00 -5.80 7.70
N LYS A 366 8.18 -5.41 6.43
CA LYS A 366 7.31 -4.44 5.76
C LYS A 366 5.89 -4.97 5.64
N GLU A 367 5.71 -6.23 5.23
CA GLU A 367 4.41 -6.89 5.16
C GLU A 367 3.76 -7.03 6.54
N LEU A 368 4.52 -7.46 7.55
CA LEU A 368 4.04 -7.58 8.93
C LEU A 368 3.57 -6.23 9.49
N ASN A 369 4.32 -5.16 9.22
CA ASN A 369 3.94 -3.81 9.64
C ASN A 369 2.67 -3.34 8.92
N ALA A 370 2.52 -3.61 7.63
CA ALA A 370 1.29 -3.29 6.89
C ALA A 370 0.06 -3.99 7.50
N ILE A 371 0.19 -5.28 7.86
CA ILE A 371 -0.87 -6.05 8.53
C ILE A 371 -1.17 -5.47 9.93
N ASN A 372 -0.15 -5.11 10.70
CA ASN A 372 -0.35 -4.53 12.04
C ASN A 372 -1.03 -3.17 11.99
N THR A 373 -0.67 -2.31 11.02
CA THR A 373 -1.35 -1.03 10.80
C THR A 373 -2.82 -1.25 10.45
N GLN A 374 -3.14 -2.23 9.60
CA GLN A 374 -4.52 -2.58 9.27
C GLN A 374 -5.31 -3.06 10.49
N LYS A 375 -4.73 -3.90 11.35
CA LYS A 375 -5.36 -4.33 12.62
C LYS A 375 -5.61 -3.16 13.57
N SER A 376 -4.68 -2.22 13.67
CA SER A 376 -4.84 -1.03 14.52
C SER A 376 -5.99 -0.15 14.05
N VAL A 377 -6.12 0.08 12.74
CA VAL A 377 -7.27 0.83 12.17
C VAL A 377 -8.60 0.16 12.52
N PHE A 378 -8.70 -1.17 12.41
CA PHE A 378 -9.91 -1.91 12.77
C PHE A 378 -10.28 -1.74 14.26
N LYS A 379 -9.29 -1.74 15.17
CA LYS A 379 -9.53 -1.49 16.61
C LYS A 379 -10.16 -0.11 16.87
N TYR A 380 -9.69 0.94 16.19
CA TYR A 380 -10.25 2.29 16.36
C TYR A 380 -11.66 2.40 15.79
N ILE A 381 -11.93 1.78 14.63
CA ILE A 381 -13.29 1.72 14.06
C ILE A 381 -14.25 1.04 15.03
N ALA A 382 -13.86 -0.09 15.63
CA ALA A 382 -14.66 -0.80 16.62
C ALA A 382 -14.94 0.06 17.86
N LEU A 383 -13.95 0.82 18.35
CA LEU A 383 -14.12 1.73 19.49
C LEU A 383 -15.12 2.85 19.20
N VAL A 384 -15.03 3.48 18.01
CA VAL A 384 -16.00 4.50 17.60
C VAL A 384 -17.40 3.91 17.48
N ALA A 385 -17.55 2.72 16.91
CA ALA A 385 -18.84 2.03 16.80
C ALA A 385 -19.44 1.76 18.19
N CYS A 386 -18.64 1.29 19.15
CA CYS A 386 -19.10 1.07 20.53
C CYS A 386 -19.59 2.38 21.18
N VAL A 387 -18.88 3.49 21.00
CA VAL A 387 -19.29 4.80 21.53
C VAL A 387 -20.62 5.25 20.91
N LEU A 388 -20.82 5.05 19.60
CA LEU A 388 -22.07 5.38 18.92
C LEU A 388 -23.25 4.51 19.42
N VAL A 389 -23.02 3.20 19.60
CA VAL A 389 -24.03 2.28 20.16
C VAL A 389 -24.39 2.68 21.58
N LEU A 390 -23.41 2.99 22.43
CA LEU A 390 -23.65 3.45 23.80
C LEU A 390 -24.41 4.79 23.83
N GLY A 391 -24.08 5.72 22.93
CA GLY A 391 -24.81 6.98 22.77
C GLY A 391 -26.27 6.77 22.37
N LEU A 392 -26.53 5.85 21.44
CA LEU A 392 -27.87 5.50 20.99
C LEU A 392 -28.68 4.80 22.10
N LEU A 393 -28.06 3.87 22.83
CA LEU A 393 -28.67 3.21 23.99
C LEU A 393 -29.01 4.22 25.10
N PHE A 394 -28.13 5.19 25.37
CA PHE A 394 -28.39 6.27 26.32
C PHE A 394 -29.58 7.14 25.88
N PHE A 395 -29.65 7.50 24.59
CA PHE A 395 -30.77 8.28 24.05
C PHE A 395 -32.10 7.50 24.14
N LEU A 396 -32.10 6.22 23.78
CA LEU A 396 -33.26 5.34 23.90
C LEU A 396 -33.71 5.19 25.36
N PHE A 397 -32.76 5.01 26.29
CA PHE A 397 -33.05 4.93 27.71
C PHE A 397 -33.68 6.22 28.25
N LYS A 398 -33.12 7.39 27.87
CA LYS A 398 -33.67 8.69 28.23
C LYS A 398 -35.09 8.88 27.68
N PHE A 399 -35.30 8.52 26.41
CA PHE A 399 -36.61 8.58 25.76
C PHE A 399 -37.64 7.69 26.48
N TYR A 400 -37.26 6.45 26.81
CA TYR A 400 -38.11 5.52 27.56
C TYR A 400 -38.47 6.04 28.95
N LYS A 401 -37.49 6.58 29.70
CA LYS A 401 -37.72 7.16 31.03
C LYS A 401 -38.71 8.34 30.96
N THR A 402 -38.51 9.28 30.04
CA THR A 402 -39.42 10.43 29.88
C THR A 402 -40.82 9.98 29.46
N LYS A 403 -40.95 8.96 28.61
CA LYS A 403 -42.25 8.39 28.25
C LYS A 403 -42.99 7.84 29.48
N LYS A 404 -42.31 7.01 30.29
CA LYS A 404 -42.89 6.42 31.51
C LYS A 404 -43.29 7.48 32.55
N GLU A 405 -42.49 8.53 32.74
CA GLU A 405 -42.86 9.64 33.62
C GLU A 405 -44.13 10.37 33.17
N ASN A 406 -44.32 10.54 31.85
CA ASN A 406 -45.52 11.17 31.32
C ASN A 406 -46.76 10.26 31.44
N GLU A 407 -46.61 8.94 31.27
CA GLU A 407 -47.70 7.98 31.52
C GLU A 407 -48.17 8.04 32.97
N ILE A 408 -47.24 8.03 33.95
CA ILE A 408 -47.59 8.15 35.38
C ILE A 408 -48.35 9.44 35.67
N LYS A 409 -47.91 10.57 35.12
CA LYS A 409 -48.60 11.87 35.29
C LYS A 409 -49.99 11.87 34.66
N PHE A 410 -50.16 11.18 33.53
CA PHE A 410 -51.43 11.07 32.85
C PHE A 410 -52.44 10.26 33.63
N GLU A 411 -52.05 9.09 34.16
CA GLU A 411 -52.88 8.28 35.06
C GLU A 411 -53.26 9.06 36.33
N ALA A 412 -52.31 9.79 36.91
CA ALA A 412 -52.59 10.63 38.08
C ALA A 412 -53.59 11.75 37.76
N LEU A 413 -53.51 12.33 36.56
CA LEU A 413 -54.45 13.36 36.11
C LEU A 413 -55.84 12.79 35.83
N LEU A 414 -55.95 11.62 35.20
CA LEU A 414 -57.22 10.92 34.98
C LEU A 414 -57.93 10.61 36.29
N ASN A 415 -57.21 10.01 37.25
CA ASN A 415 -57.75 9.74 38.59
C ASN A 415 -58.25 11.00 39.30
N LYS A 416 -57.59 12.15 39.09
CA LYS A 416 -58.07 13.45 39.62
C LYS A 416 -59.36 13.91 38.95
N ILE A 417 -59.47 13.74 37.63
CA ILE A 417 -60.68 14.10 36.88
C ILE A 417 -61.86 13.23 37.30
N GLU A 418 -61.66 11.92 37.50
CA GLU A 418 -62.73 10.99 37.89
C GLU A 418 -63.23 11.21 39.32
N LYS A 419 -62.35 11.65 40.23
CA LYS A 419 -62.71 11.95 41.63
C LYS A 419 -63.31 13.35 41.80
N ALA A 420 -63.11 14.26 40.85
CA ALA A 420 -63.61 15.62 40.92
C ALA A 420 -65.12 15.66 40.66
N GLN A 421 -65.89 16.28 41.55
CA GLN A 421 -67.32 16.48 41.36
C GLN A 421 -67.61 17.70 40.49
N LYS A 422 -66.67 18.66 40.42
CA LYS A 422 -66.74 19.86 39.59
C LYS A 422 -65.40 20.19 38.91
N PRO A 423 -65.41 20.84 37.73
CA PRO A 423 -64.18 21.18 37.00
C PRO A 423 -63.17 22.01 37.81
N GLU A 424 -63.63 22.85 38.74
CA GLU A 424 -62.74 23.71 39.55
C GLU A 424 -61.91 22.92 40.61
N GLU A 425 -62.19 21.62 40.79
CA GLU A 425 -61.50 20.73 41.73
C GLU A 425 -60.31 19.99 41.09
N ILE A 426 -60.17 20.01 39.76
CA ILE A 426 -59.13 19.28 39.01
C ILE A 426 -57.75 19.93 39.20
N ILE A 427 -57.68 21.23 38.93
CA ILE A 427 -56.59 22.12 39.33
C ILE A 427 -57.17 23.05 40.39
N ASN A 428 -56.69 22.89 41.61
CA ASN A 428 -57.23 23.61 42.75
C ASN A 428 -57.02 25.13 42.59
N THR A 429 -58.11 25.87 42.46
CA THR A 429 -58.10 27.34 42.35
C THR A 429 -57.90 28.03 43.71
N LYS A 430 -57.94 27.29 44.83
CA LYS A 430 -57.65 27.79 46.19
C LYS A 430 -56.43 27.09 46.78
N ASP A 431 -55.44 27.82 47.27
CA ASP A 431 -54.38 27.17 48.07
C ASP A 431 -54.98 26.62 49.37
N LYS A 432 -54.60 25.40 49.77
CA LYS A 432 -55.19 24.69 50.93
C LYS A 432 -54.80 25.29 52.29
N ASP A 433 -53.84 26.21 52.34
CA ASP A 433 -53.22 26.69 53.59
C ASP A 433 -53.25 28.22 53.74
N LEU A 434 -54.11 28.93 53.02
CA LEU A 434 -54.29 30.37 53.23
C LEU A 434 -55.52 30.62 54.10
N GLU A 435 -55.30 30.96 55.37
CA GLU A 435 -56.30 31.66 56.18
C GLU A 435 -56.79 32.88 55.39
N GLU A 436 -58.11 33.10 55.38
CA GLU A 436 -58.73 34.18 54.64
C GLU A 436 -58.15 35.52 55.13
N LYS A 437 -57.16 36.08 54.41
CA LYS A 437 -56.56 37.35 54.80
C LYS A 437 -57.67 38.40 54.81
N ASN A 438 -58.00 38.91 56.00
CA ASN A 438 -58.85 40.09 56.14
C ASN A 438 -58.20 41.20 55.32
N THR A 439 -58.85 41.64 54.25
CA THR A 439 -58.49 42.84 53.50
C THR A 439 -59.08 44.03 54.25
N PRO A 440 -58.33 44.73 55.12
CA PRO A 440 -58.91 45.70 56.06
C PRO A 440 -59.51 46.93 55.34
N ASP A 441 -59.09 47.16 54.10
CA ASP A 441 -59.48 48.32 53.27
C ASP A 441 -60.66 48.06 52.32
N LEU A 442 -61.42 46.97 52.47
CA LEU A 442 -62.54 46.67 51.55
C LEU A 442 -63.84 46.37 52.31
N PRO A 443 -64.93 47.13 52.08
CA PRO A 443 -66.24 46.83 52.66
C PRO A 443 -66.67 45.40 52.35
N LEU A 444 -67.21 44.69 53.34
CA LEU A 444 -67.64 43.29 53.21
C LEU A 444 -68.65 43.11 52.08
N GLU A 445 -69.55 44.08 51.90
CA GLU A 445 -70.53 44.12 50.80
C GLU A 445 -69.85 44.16 49.42
N THR A 446 -68.81 44.98 49.26
CA THR A 446 -68.02 45.07 48.02
C THR A 446 -67.29 43.76 47.74
N LYS A 447 -66.70 43.11 48.76
CA LYS A 447 -66.06 41.78 48.62
C LYS A 447 -67.08 40.73 48.15
N GLN A 448 -68.25 40.67 48.78
CA GLN A 448 -69.31 39.72 48.43
C GLN A 448 -69.85 39.97 47.01
N ASN A 449 -70.05 41.23 46.62
CA ASN A 449 -70.46 41.62 45.27
C ASN A 449 -69.44 41.18 44.21
N ILE A 450 -68.13 41.34 44.49
CA ILE A 450 -67.07 40.88 43.59
C ILE A 450 -67.06 39.35 43.46
N LEU A 451 -67.17 38.62 44.57
CA LEU A 451 -67.21 37.15 44.55
C LEU A 451 -68.46 36.61 43.81
N LYS A 452 -69.61 37.24 44.02
CA LYS A 452 -70.85 36.90 43.29
C LYS A 452 -70.72 37.20 41.80
N GLY A 453 -70.10 38.32 41.44
CA GLY A 453 -69.81 38.70 40.07
C GLY A 453 -68.85 37.73 39.38
N LEU A 454 -67.78 37.32 40.07
CA LEU A 454 -66.83 36.30 39.59
C LEU A 454 -67.54 34.98 39.32
N LYS A 455 -68.31 34.46 40.28
CA LYS A 455 -69.10 33.22 40.08
C LYS A 455 -70.08 33.31 38.91
N LYS A 456 -70.71 34.46 38.70
CA LYS A 456 -71.60 34.68 37.55
C LYS A 456 -70.84 34.63 36.23
N LEU A 457 -69.66 35.24 36.16
CA LEU A 457 -68.82 35.24 34.96
C LEU A 457 -68.17 33.88 34.71
N GLU A 458 -67.80 33.14 35.76
CA GLU A 458 -67.38 31.74 35.70
C GLU A 458 -68.48 30.87 35.08
N ALA A 459 -69.72 30.98 35.58
CA ALA A 459 -70.87 30.24 35.07
C ALA A 459 -71.20 30.58 33.60
N GLN A 460 -70.94 31.83 33.18
CA GLN A 460 -71.07 32.27 31.80
C GLN A 460 -69.86 31.91 30.92
N GLN A 461 -68.86 31.22 31.48
CA GLN A 461 -67.61 30.87 30.82
C GLN A 461 -66.88 32.05 30.19
N TYR A 462 -67.03 33.25 30.77
CA TYR A 462 -66.41 34.47 30.23
C TYR A 462 -64.89 34.38 30.19
N PHE A 463 -64.29 33.54 31.04
CA PHE A 463 -62.87 33.25 31.02
C PHE A 463 -62.37 32.69 29.68
N LEU A 464 -63.23 32.08 28.85
CA LEU A 464 -62.87 31.60 27.50
C LEU A 464 -62.75 32.72 26.46
N LYS A 465 -63.18 33.94 26.78
CA LYS A 465 -63.09 35.08 25.85
C LYS A 465 -61.69 35.69 25.84
N GLN A 466 -61.17 36.02 24.66
CA GLN A 466 -59.82 36.57 24.50
C GLN A 466 -59.70 37.94 25.19
N GLU A 467 -60.80 38.69 25.25
CA GLU A 467 -60.95 39.96 25.94
C GLU A 467 -61.16 39.83 27.46
N CYS A 468 -61.07 38.63 28.06
CA CYS A 468 -61.16 38.43 29.51
C CYS A 468 -59.90 38.94 30.24
N SER A 469 -59.72 40.25 30.25
CA SER A 469 -58.70 40.96 31.00
C SER A 469 -59.21 41.38 32.39
N SER A 470 -58.30 41.67 33.32
CA SER A 470 -58.66 42.17 34.67
C SER A 470 -59.50 43.44 34.58
N TYR A 471 -59.19 44.32 33.62
CA TYR A 471 -59.96 45.53 33.33
C TYR A 471 -61.41 45.21 32.91
N ASN A 472 -61.60 44.32 31.93
CA ASN A 472 -62.94 43.99 31.43
C ASN A 472 -63.78 43.23 32.45
N VAL A 473 -63.17 42.35 33.23
CA VAL A 473 -63.85 41.65 34.33
C VAL A 473 -64.26 42.64 35.42
N ALA A 474 -63.37 43.55 35.83
CA ALA A 474 -63.69 44.57 36.83
C ALA A 474 -64.86 45.45 36.36
N LYS A 475 -64.83 45.90 35.09
CA LYS A 475 -65.92 46.67 34.47
C LYS A 475 -67.24 45.90 34.47
N LYS A 476 -67.26 44.62 34.11
CA LYS A 476 -68.48 43.78 34.10
C LYS A 476 -69.06 43.53 35.48
N ILE A 477 -68.23 43.53 36.52
CA ILE A 477 -68.63 43.36 37.93
C ILE A 477 -69.00 44.72 38.57
N ASN A 478 -68.83 45.83 37.86
CA ASN A 478 -68.96 47.20 38.37
C ASN A 478 -68.00 47.48 39.56
N THR A 479 -66.73 47.12 39.39
CA THR A 479 -65.64 47.39 40.35
C THR A 479 -64.38 47.91 39.63
N ASN A 480 -63.30 48.16 40.38
CA ASN A 480 -61.99 48.50 39.81
C ASN A 480 -61.01 47.31 39.86
N THR A 481 -59.97 47.36 39.03
CA THR A 481 -58.97 46.27 38.90
C THR A 481 -58.19 46.01 40.20
N SER A 482 -58.01 47.03 41.04
CA SER A 482 -57.33 46.91 42.34
C SER A 482 -58.16 46.07 43.31
N TYR A 483 -59.46 46.39 43.45
CA TYR A 483 -60.39 45.65 44.31
C TYR A 483 -60.59 44.22 43.82
N LEU A 484 -60.75 44.03 42.50
CA LEU A 484 -60.82 42.69 41.90
C LEU A 484 -59.57 41.85 42.23
N SER A 485 -58.37 42.42 42.04
CA SER A 485 -57.11 41.71 42.28
C SER A 485 -56.92 41.41 43.78
N LYS A 486 -57.27 42.34 44.67
CA LYS A 486 -57.25 42.14 46.12
C LYS A 486 -58.17 40.99 46.53
N VAL A 487 -59.41 40.96 46.02
CA VAL A 487 -60.38 39.90 46.34
C VAL A 487 -59.92 38.54 45.79
N ILE A 488 -59.43 38.48 44.55
CA ILE A 488 -58.94 37.22 43.97
C ILE A 488 -57.73 36.72 44.75
N ASN A 489 -56.79 37.60 45.09
CA ASN A 489 -55.62 37.21 45.88
C ASN A 489 -56.00 36.73 47.28
N ALA A 490 -56.92 37.44 47.96
CA ALA A 490 -57.35 37.08 49.30
C ALA A 490 -58.18 35.78 49.34
N HIS A 491 -59.06 35.55 48.36
CA HIS A 491 -59.98 34.41 48.37
C HIS A 491 -59.46 33.16 47.63
N TYR A 492 -58.63 33.34 46.60
CA TYR A 492 -58.08 32.25 45.78
C TYR A 492 -56.56 32.10 45.94
N GLY A 493 -55.87 33.01 46.63
CA GLY A 493 -54.41 32.96 46.81
C GLY A 493 -53.60 33.32 45.56
N LYS A 494 -54.27 33.77 44.50
CA LYS A 494 -53.69 33.86 43.15
C LYS A 494 -53.77 35.26 42.59
N ASN A 495 -52.92 35.58 41.62
CA ASN A 495 -53.15 36.77 40.81
C ASN A 495 -54.24 36.48 39.75
N PHE A 496 -54.84 37.53 39.19
CA PHE A 496 -55.91 37.41 38.20
C PHE A 496 -55.55 36.49 37.02
N ASN A 497 -54.33 36.60 36.49
CA ASN A 497 -53.90 35.80 35.34
C ASN A 497 -53.81 34.32 35.69
N THR A 498 -53.24 33.95 36.84
CA THR A 498 -53.19 32.55 37.28
C THR A 498 -54.59 31.99 37.47
N TYR A 499 -55.47 32.74 38.14
CA TYR A 499 -56.86 32.33 38.37
C TYR A 499 -57.64 32.07 37.07
N ILE A 500 -57.55 32.98 36.08
CA ILE A 500 -58.18 32.76 34.76
C ILE A 500 -57.55 31.57 34.01
N ASN A 501 -56.24 31.38 34.10
CA ASN A 501 -55.57 30.25 33.45
C ASN A 501 -55.99 28.92 34.08
N ASP A 502 -56.10 28.83 35.40
CA ASP A 502 -56.58 27.60 36.06
C ASP A 502 -57.98 27.22 35.56
N LEU A 503 -58.89 28.20 35.47
CA LEU A 503 -60.25 27.99 34.94
C LEU A 503 -60.21 27.49 33.47
N ARG A 504 -59.37 28.11 32.63
CA ARG A 504 -59.19 27.70 31.22
C ARG A 504 -58.62 26.29 31.10
N ILE A 505 -57.58 25.95 31.87
CA ILE A 505 -56.95 24.63 31.81
C ILE A 505 -57.89 23.56 32.37
N ASN A 506 -58.59 23.82 33.48
CA ASN A 506 -59.63 22.92 34.00
C ASN A 506 -60.71 22.62 32.96
N TYR A 507 -61.22 23.68 32.32
CA TYR A 507 -62.18 23.53 31.24
C TYR A 507 -61.60 22.73 30.06
N ALA A 508 -60.36 23.02 29.67
CA ALA A 508 -59.67 22.31 28.58
C ALA A 508 -59.52 20.81 28.87
N ILE A 509 -59.09 20.44 30.08
CA ILE A 509 -58.92 19.05 30.50
C ILE A 509 -60.25 18.30 30.37
N VAL A 510 -61.33 18.86 30.92
CA VAL A 510 -62.67 18.23 30.90
C VAL A 510 -63.22 18.14 29.47
N ARG A 511 -63.15 19.25 28.70
CA ARG A 511 -63.67 19.27 27.33
C ARG A 511 -62.88 18.32 26.43
N LEU A 512 -61.55 18.28 26.52
CA LEU A 512 -60.73 17.34 25.76
C LEU A 512 -61.02 15.87 26.14
N LYS A 513 -61.42 15.59 27.38
CA LYS A 513 -61.85 14.23 27.78
C LYS A 513 -63.21 13.86 27.18
N ASN A 514 -64.16 14.79 27.14
CA ASN A 514 -65.57 14.45 26.84
C ASN A 514 -66.01 14.77 25.41
N ASP A 515 -65.29 15.62 24.67
CA ASP A 515 -65.67 16.12 23.34
C ASP A 515 -64.73 15.58 22.26
N VAL A 516 -65.20 14.57 21.53
CA VAL A 516 -64.46 13.91 20.43
C VAL A 516 -64.08 14.92 19.33
N PHE A 517 -64.98 15.84 18.99
CA PHE A 517 -64.76 16.82 17.93
C PHE A 517 -63.71 17.85 18.36
N PHE A 518 -63.78 18.33 19.60
CA PHE A 518 -62.77 19.27 20.13
C PHE A 518 -61.36 18.67 20.16
N ARG A 519 -61.21 17.35 20.36
CA ARG A 519 -59.92 16.64 20.26
C ARG A 519 -59.33 16.56 18.84
N SER A 520 -60.13 16.81 17.82
CA SER A 520 -59.67 16.81 16.43
C SER A 520 -59.05 18.14 15.99
N TYR A 521 -59.26 19.20 16.78
CA TYR A 521 -58.78 20.54 16.47
C TYR A 521 -57.25 20.63 16.57
N SER A 522 -56.67 21.57 15.81
CA SER A 522 -55.27 21.91 15.98
C SER A 522 -55.03 22.51 17.37
N ILE A 523 -53.81 22.39 17.93
CA ILE A 523 -53.48 23.00 19.23
C ILE A 523 -53.70 24.52 19.21
N GLN A 524 -53.47 25.18 18.07
CA GLN A 524 -53.74 26.60 17.89
C GLN A 524 -55.25 26.90 18.00
N SER A 525 -56.09 26.12 17.30
CA SER A 525 -57.55 26.28 17.36
C SER A 525 -58.11 26.00 18.76
N ILE A 526 -57.57 24.98 19.46
CA ILE A 526 -57.91 24.71 20.86
C ILE A 526 -57.52 25.91 21.74
N ALA A 527 -56.33 26.48 21.54
CA ALA A 527 -55.88 27.63 22.31
C ALA A 527 -56.79 28.84 22.10
N GLU A 528 -57.20 29.12 20.87
CA GLU A 528 -58.12 30.22 20.51
C GLU A 528 -59.50 30.05 21.15
N GLU A 529 -60.07 28.84 21.09
CA GLU A 529 -61.33 28.46 21.75
C GLU A 529 -61.29 28.63 23.29
N LEU A 530 -60.11 28.46 23.88
CA LEU A 530 -59.86 28.65 25.31
C LEU A 530 -59.52 30.09 25.68
N GLY A 531 -59.50 31.02 24.71
CA GLY A 531 -59.24 32.44 24.92
C GLY A 531 -57.75 32.81 25.00
N TYR A 532 -56.86 31.93 24.53
CA TYR A 532 -55.43 32.23 24.36
C TYR A 532 -55.15 32.86 22.99
N LYS A 533 -54.11 33.70 22.92
CA LYS A 533 -53.66 34.30 21.65
C LYS A 533 -52.77 33.39 20.81
N SER A 534 -52.17 32.37 21.43
CA SER A 534 -51.23 31.45 20.76
C SER A 534 -51.23 30.06 21.40
N ALA A 535 -50.95 29.05 20.58
CA ALA A 535 -50.71 27.67 20.97
C ALA A 535 -49.60 27.56 22.03
N ASP A 536 -48.55 28.36 21.94
CA ASP A 536 -47.42 28.35 22.89
C ASP A 536 -47.86 28.78 24.29
N SER A 537 -48.71 29.80 24.38
CA SER A 537 -49.25 30.27 25.66
C SER A 537 -50.07 29.17 26.32
N PHE A 538 -51.02 28.58 25.57
CA PHE A 538 -51.82 27.46 26.05
C PHE A 538 -50.94 26.27 26.47
N THR A 539 -50.00 25.85 25.62
CA THR A 539 -49.11 24.72 25.87
C THR A 539 -48.27 24.93 27.12
N LYS A 540 -47.77 26.15 27.35
CA LYS A 540 -47.00 26.51 28.53
C LYS A 540 -47.82 26.38 29.81
N TYR A 541 -49.03 26.94 29.85
CA TYR A 541 -49.89 26.87 31.04
C TYR A 541 -50.42 25.45 31.26
N PHE A 542 -50.88 24.77 30.20
CA PHE A 542 -51.32 23.38 30.27
C PHE A 542 -50.21 22.47 30.82
N LYS A 543 -48.97 22.60 30.34
CA LYS A 543 -47.83 21.82 30.85
C LYS A 543 -47.45 22.19 32.28
N LYS A 544 -47.53 23.47 32.64
CA LYS A 544 -47.26 23.93 34.00
C LYS A 544 -48.24 23.31 35.00
N ASP A 545 -49.52 23.29 34.65
CA ASP A 545 -50.58 22.92 35.60
C ASP A 545 -50.86 21.40 35.59
N THR A 546 -50.65 20.71 34.46
CA THR A 546 -50.86 19.25 34.34
C THR A 546 -49.58 18.42 34.38
N GLY A 547 -48.42 19.05 34.18
CA GLY A 547 -47.14 18.34 34.00
C GLY A 547 -46.97 17.67 32.63
N LEU A 548 -47.94 17.81 31.71
CA LEU A 548 -48.00 17.13 30.40
C LEU A 548 -48.11 18.13 29.25
N ASN A 549 -47.59 17.79 28.07
CA ASN A 549 -47.91 18.57 26.87
C ASN A 549 -49.36 18.27 26.43
N PRO A 550 -50.11 19.27 25.91
CA PRO A 550 -51.48 19.05 25.40
C PRO A 550 -51.55 17.93 24.36
N SER A 551 -50.57 17.85 23.46
CA SER A 551 -50.49 16.81 22.43
C SER A 551 -50.35 15.40 23.02
N PHE A 552 -49.59 15.23 24.11
CA PHE A 552 -49.49 13.96 24.82
C PHE A 552 -50.82 13.60 25.48
N TYR A 553 -51.47 14.55 26.14
CA TYR A 553 -52.78 14.33 26.78
C TYR A 553 -53.84 13.91 25.75
N ILE A 554 -53.99 14.67 24.66
CA ILE A 554 -54.97 14.38 23.59
C ILE A 554 -54.72 13.01 22.97
N LYS A 555 -53.46 12.65 22.70
CA LYS A 555 -53.12 11.35 22.12
C LYS A 555 -53.49 10.19 23.04
N ASN A 556 -53.21 10.29 24.33
CA ASN A 556 -53.50 9.19 25.27
C ASN A 556 -54.99 9.10 25.60
N ILE A 557 -55.72 10.22 25.67
CA ILE A 557 -57.19 10.21 25.81
C ILE A 557 -57.85 9.48 24.64
N LYS A 558 -57.39 9.72 23.39
CA LYS A 558 -57.89 9.00 22.20
C LYS A 558 -57.68 7.48 22.23
N ASN A 559 -56.80 6.98 23.09
CA ASN A 559 -56.53 5.55 23.21
C ASN A 559 -57.33 4.87 24.34
N ILE A 560 -58.07 5.64 25.14
CA ILE A 560 -58.91 5.14 26.24
C ILE A 560 -60.40 5.06 25.84
N ASP A 561 -60.81 5.92 24.89
CA ASP A 561 -62.09 5.81 24.19
C ASP A 561 -62.00 4.79 23.05
#